data_AF-A0A482TB53-F1
#
_entry.id   AF-A0A482TB53-F1
#
_cell.length_a   1.000
_cell.length_b   1.000
_cell.length_c   1.000
_cell.angle_alpha   90.00
_cell.angle_beta   90.00
_cell.angle_gamma   90.00
#
_symmetry.space_group_name_H-M   'P 1'
#
loop_
_entity.id
_entity.type
_entity.pdbx_description
1 polymer ?
#
loop_
_entity_poly.entity_id
_entity_poly.type
_entity_poly.pdbx_seq_one_letter_code
_entity_poly.pdbx_strand_id
1 'polypeptide(L)'
;MPEAISDFLQKRGALALLTVLAPADGFRFTDLEAELTISSSTLSQRLAEARSHGLVTPGMNPSETSVRNEYRITTRGERVVRRMERQGITHACQTILDYTHRIEEEMDSLLDWVTTHQAELARLDDQPAYMDAFGESVTTPVDDEIEYDDEFMSQSGGGPGDDDGSV
;
A
#
# COMPACT_ATOMS: atom_id res chain seq x y z
N MET A 1 23.50 19.74 -5.03
CA MET A 1 22.27 20.45 -5.45
C MET A 1 21.17 20.02 -4.48
N PRO A 2 20.38 20.93 -3.89
CA PRO A 2 19.20 20.50 -3.17
C PRO A 2 18.31 19.71 -4.15
N GLU A 3 17.78 18.58 -3.69
CA GLU A 3 16.85 17.74 -4.46
C GLU A 3 15.66 18.58 -4.94
N ALA A 4 15.04 18.23 -6.06
CA ALA A 4 13.87 18.98 -6.51
C ALA A 4 12.65 18.62 -5.64
N ILE A 5 11.70 19.55 -5.48
CA ILE A 5 10.44 19.27 -4.78
C ILE A 5 9.70 18.10 -5.44
N SER A 6 9.79 17.98 -6.77
CA SER A 6 9.22 16.85 -7.52
C SER A 6 9.75 15.49 -7.04
N ASP A 7 11.04 15.43 -6.70
CA ASP A 7 11.69 14.19 -6.30
C ASP A 7 11.24 13.82 -4.88
N PHE A 8 11.18 14.80 -3.98
CA PHE A 8 10.58 14.63 -2.66
C PHE A 8 9.14 14.10 -2.73
N LEU A 9 8.28 14.69 -3.57
CA LEU A 9 6.86 14.31 -3.66
C LEU A 9 6.65 12.89 -4.19
N GLN A 10 7.61 12.33 -4.93
CA GLN A 10 7.56 10.94 -5.42
C GLN A 10 7.93 9.92 -4.33
N LYS A 11 8.53 10.35 -3.22
CA LYS A 11 8.95 9.43 -2.17
C LYS A 11 7.77 8.93 -1.35
N ARG A 12 7.85 7.66 -0.95
CA ARG A 12 6.88 7.03 -0.04
C ARG A 12 6.70 7.89 1.22
N GLY A 13 5.43 8.15 1.56
CA GLY A 13 5.02 8.94 2.72
C GLY A 13 5.06 10.45 2.55
N ALA A 14 5.63 11.00 1.47
CA ALA A 14 5.73 12.46 1.30
C ALA A 14 4.37 13.13 1.08
N LEU A 15 3.52 12.57 0.21
CA LEU A 15 2.17 13.09 -0.04
C LEU A 15 1.26 12.93 1.18
N ALA A 16 1.35 11.79 1.86
CA ALA A 16 0.60 11.53 3.09
C ALA A 16 1.00 12.52 4.20
N LEU A 17 2.30 12.77 4.40
CA LEU A 17 2.80 13.76 5.36
C LEU A 17 2.22 15.16 5.10
N LEU A 18 2.23 15.63 3.85
CA LEU A 18 1.66 16.94 3.52
C LEU A 18 0.14 16.98 3.68
N THR A 19 -0.54 15.86 3.42
CA THR A 19 -2.00 15.73 3.58
C THR A 19 -2.38 15.81 5.05
N VAL A 20 -1.69 15.06 5.93
CA VAL A 20 -1.94 15.05 7.38
C VAL A 20 -1.64 16.41 8.00
N LEU A 21 -0.58 17.09 7.57
CA LEU A 21 -0.20 18.41 8.12
C LEU A 21 -1.09 19.57 7.66
N ALA A 22 -1.85 19.42 6.58
CA ALA A 22 -2.62 20.51 5.98
C ALA A 22 -3.80 21.04 6.82
N PRO A 23 -4.63 20.20 7.46
CA PRO A 23 -5.82 20.67 8.17
C PRO A 23 -5.54 21.25 9.57
N ALA A 24 -4.35 21.06 10.15
CA ALA A 24 -4.08 21.44 11.54
C ALA A 24 -3.04 22.55 11.69
N ASP A 25 -3.15 23.29 12.80
CA ASP A 25 -2.19 24.33 13.19
C ASP A 25 -0.85 23.76 13.69
N GLY A 26 -0.69 22.42 13.70
CA GLY A 26 0.56 21.71 13.95
C GLY A 26 0.33 20.30 14.45
N PHE A 27 1.27 19.40 14.16
CA PHE A 27 1.28 18.02 14.65
C PHE A 27 2.57 17.69 15.37
N ARG A 28 2.49 16.88 16.43
CA ARG A 28 3.70 16.34 17.05
C ARG A 28 4.28 15.19 16.24
N PHE A 29 5.55 14.89 16.46
CA PHE A 29 6.19 13.73 15.81
C PHE A 29 5.43 12.43 16.11
N THR A 30 5.04 12.21 17.36
CA THR A 30 4.29 11.02 17.80
C THR A 30 2.92 10.91 17.14
N ASP A 31 2.26 12.05 16.92
CA ASP A 31 0.94 12.09 16.31
C ASP A 31 1.08 11.79 14.81
N LEU A 32 2.09 12.36 14.14
CA LEU A 32 2.41 12.02 12.75
C LEU A 32 2.83 10.56 12.59
N GLU A 33 3.51 9.98 13.57
CA GLU A 33 3.92 8.58 13.56
C GLU A 33 2.73 7.63 13.68
N ALA A 34 1.73 7.99 14.50
CA ALA A 34 0.51 7.22 14.62
C ALA A 34 -0.34 7.30 13.33
N GLU A 35 -0.44 8.49 12.72
CA GLU A 35 -1.28 8.72 11.54
C GLU A 35 -0.64 8.21 10.23
N LEU A 36 0.69 8.11 10.17
CA LEU A 36 1.40 7.76 8.93
C LEU A 36 1.93 6.33 9.01
N THR A 37 1.59 5.52 8.02
CA THR A 37 2.07 4.14 7.85
C THR A 37 3.49 4.03 7.27
N ILE A 38 4.41 4.78 7.89
CA ILE A 38 5.85 4.75 7.62
C ILE A 38 6.63 4.64 8.94
N SER A 39 7.82 4.05 8.91
CA SER A 39 8.67 3.97 10.11
C SER A 39 9.07 5.35 10.63
N SER A 40 9.37 5.47 11.93
CA SER A 40 9.88 6.69 12.57
C SER A 40 11.12 7.24 11.87
N SER A 41 12.03 6.36 11.44
CA SER A 41 13.22 6.74 10.67
C SER A 41 12.86 7.37 9.31
N THR A 42 11.86 6.82 8.63
CA THR A 42 11.35 7.36 7.37
C THR A 42 10.64 8.70 7.62
N LEU A 43 9.80 8.80 8.64
CA LEU A 43 9.13 10.04 9.02
C LEU A 43 10.13 11.16 9.32
N SER A 44 11.16 10.87 10.13
CA SER A 44 12.24 11.80 10.44
C SER A 44 12.94 12.30 9.18
N GLN A 45 13.24 11.39 8.25
CA GLN A 45 13.84 11.73 6.97
C GLN A 45 12.90 12.61 6.13
N ARG A 46 11.61 12.26 6.02
CA ARG A 46 10.62 13.03 5.24
C ARG A 46 10.41 14.43 5.81
N LEU A 47 10.37 14.58 7.13
CA LEU A 47 10.31 15.88 7.79
C LEU A 47 11.56 16.72 7.51
N ALA A 48 12.76 16.12 7.56
CA ALA A 48 14.00 16.82 7.23
C ALA A 48 14.02 17.29 5.76
N GLU A 49 13.61 16.43 4.83
CA GLU A 49 13.52 16.75 3.40
C GLU A 49 12.48 17.85 3.13
N ALA A 50 11.27 17.72 3.67
CA ALA A 50 10.20 18.71 3.55
C ALA A 50 10.62 20.08 4.09
N ARG A 51 11.37 20.10 5.21
CA ARG A 51 11.97 21.33 5.77
C ARG A 51 13.02 21.92 4.85
N SER A 52 13.88 21.09 4.26
CA SER A 52 14.90 21.55 3.30
C SER A 52 14.30 22.22 2.07
N HIS A 53 13.10 21.79 1.66
CA HIS A 53 12.33 22.42 0.58
C HIS A 53 11.48 23.62 1.04
N GLY A 54 11.44 23.89 2.34
CA GLY A 54 10.61 24.94 2.94
C GLY A 54 9.11 24.66 2.83
N LEU A 55 8.70 23.39 2.77
CA LEU A 55 7.29 22.97 2.76
C LEU A 55 6.73 22.82 4.18
N VAL A 56 7.61 22.49 5.14
CA VAL A 56 7.28 22.29 6.56
C VAL A 56 8.25 23.11 7.41
N THR A 57 7.78 23.62 8.54
CA THR A 57 8.59 24.29 9.56
C THR A 57 8.33 23.67 10.93
N PRO A 58 9.31 23.62 11.84
CA PRO A 58 9.01 23.41 13.25
C PRO A 58 8.07 24.52 13.74
N GLY A 59 7.03 24.14 14.46
CA GLY A 59 6.15 25.03 15.20
C GLY A 59 6.81 25.53 16.47
N MET A 60 6.44 26.74 16.90
CA MET A 60 6.88 27.33 18.16
C MET A 60 5.62 27.71 18.92
N ASN A 61 5.32 27.01 20.02
CA ASN A 61 4.24 27.40 20.90
C ASN A 61 4.77 28.52 21.84
N PRO A 62 4.26 29.76 21.75
CA PRO A 62 4.78 30.88 22.54
C PRO A 62 4.58 30.71 24.05
N SER A 63 3.75 29.77 24.50
CA SER A 63 3.55 29.46 25.93
C SER A 63 4.41 28.30 26.46
N GLU A 64 5.13 27.58 25.61
CA GLU A 64 5.97 26.44 26.02
C GLU A 64 7.47 26.77 25.89
N THR A 65 8.22 26.54 26.97
CA THR A 65 9.69 26.69 27.02
C THR A 65 10.44 25.69 26.14
N SER A 66 9.75 24.76 25.47
CA SER A 66 10.31 23.74 24.59
C SER A 66 9.96 24.00 23.12
N VAL A 67 10.92 24.53 22.39
CA VAL A 67 10.81 25.03 21.00
C VAL A 67 10.67 23.94 19.93
N ARG A 68 10.31 22.69 20.25
CA ARG A 68 10.74 21.57 19.37
C ARG A 68 9.74 20.54 18.91
N ASN A 69 8.51 20.52 19.41
CA ASN A 69 7.73 19.29 19.26
C ASN A 69 6.68 19.30 18.16
N GLU A 70 6.37 20.43 17.52
CA GLU A 70 5.34 20.49 16.49
C GLU A 70 5.92 20.75 15.11
N TYR A 71 5.25 20.24 14.08
CA TYR A 71 5.51 20.49 12.67
C TYR A 71 4.30 21.13 12.03
N ARG A 72 4.54 22.15 11.21
CA ARG A 72 3.50 22.95 10.56
C ARG A 72 3.80 23.08 9.08
N ILE A 73 2.77 23.04 8.26
CA ILE A 73 2.90 23.36 6.85
C ILE A 73 3.22 24.85 6.67
N THR A 74 4.09 25.20 5.73
CA THR A 74 4.35 26.60 5.38
C THR A 74 3.38 27.07 4.30
N THR A 75 3.31 28.38 4.03
CA THR A 75 2.57 28.92 2.87
C THR A 75 3.01 28.28 1.54
N ARG A 76 4.30 27.90 1.41
CA ARG A 76 4.80 27.18 0.23
C ARG A 76 4.24 25.76 0.18
N GLY A 77 4.22 25.05 1.31
CA GLY A 77 3.60 23.74 1.45
C GLY A 77 2.11 23.76 1.14
N GLU A 78 1.37 24.74 1.67
CA GLU A 78 -0.05 24.93 1.40
C GLU A 78 -0.34 25.10 -0.10
N ARG A 79 0.53 25.81 -0.82
CA ARG A 79 0.37 25.96 -2.27
C ARG A 79 0.48 24.62 -3.00
N VAL A 80 1.36 23.72 -2.54
CA VAL A 80 1.47 22.36 -3.06
C VAL A 80 0.24 21.54 -2.69
N VAL A 81 -0.21 21.59 -1.45
CA VAL A 81 -1.41 20.88 -0.99
C VAL A 81 -2.66 21.34 -1.74
N ARG A 82 -2.87 22.65 -1.94
CA ARG A 82 -3.98 23.16 -2.77
C ARG A 82 -3.96 22.62 -4.20
N ARG A 83 -2.76 22.34 -4.75
CA ARG A 83 -2.64 21.69 -6.05
C ARG A 83 -3.01 20.21 -5.98
N MET A 84 -2.61 19.51 -4.92
CA MET A 84 -2.97 18.12 -4.62
C MET A 84 -4.49 17.96 -4.43
N GLU A 85 -5.13 18.85 -3.68
CA GLU A 85 -6.59 18.88 -3.45
C GLU A 85 -7.35 18.99 -4.76
N ARG A 86 -6.95 19.92 -5.64
CA ARG A 86 -7.56 20.08 -6.98
C ARG A 86 -7.41 18.85 -7.89
N GLN A 87 -6.52 17.92 -7.54
CA GLN A 87 -6.32 16.66 -8.27
C GLN A 87 -6.93 15.46 -7.54
N GLY A 88 -7.58 15.67 -6.39
CA GLY A 88 -8.10 14.59 -5.55
C GLY A 88 -7.02 13.77 -4.83
N ILE A 89 -5.76 14.20 -4.85
CA ILE A 89 -4.63 13.46 -4.26
C ILE A 89 -4.76 13.41 -2.74
N THR A 90 -5.13 14.52 -2.09
CA THR A 90 -5.31 14.56 -0.63
C THR A 90 -6.40 13.59 -0.18
N HIS A 91 -7.52 13.52 -0.92
CA HIS A 91 -8.59 12.56 -0.64
C HIS A 91 -8.10 11.12 -0.79
N ALA A 92 -7.41 10.79 -1.89
CA ALA A 92 -6.84 9.46 -2.09
C ALA A 92 -5.84 9.07 -0.98
N CYS A 93 -4.98 10.01 -0.55
CA CYS A 93 -4.08 9.78 0.58
C CYS A 93 -4.86 9.49 1.86
N GLN A 94 -5.87 10.30 2.20
CA GLN A 94 -6.69 10.08 3.38
C GLN A 94 -7.38 8.71 3.35
N THR A 95 -8.00 8.35 2.21
CA THR A 95 -8.66 7.05 2.04
C THR A 95 -7.70 5.88 2.27
N ILE A 96 -6.47 5.95 1.77
CA ILE A 96 -5.46 4.90 2.01
C ILE A 96 -5.10 4.82 3.49
N LEU A 97 -4.91 5.97 4.17
CA LEU A 97 -4.63 5.99 5.60
C LEU A 97 -5.79 5.37 6.38
N ASP A 98 -7.03 5.78 6.12
CA ASP A 98 -8.22 5.28 6.80
C ASP A 98 -8.35 3.75 6.66
N TYR A 99 -8.14 3.21 5.45
CA TYR A 99 -8.19 1.76 5.23
C TYR A 99 -7.02 1.04 5.91
N THR A 100 -5.85 1.66 6.01
CA THR A 100 -4.72 1.02 6.68
C THR A 100 -4.95 0.93 8.19
N HIS A 101 -5.44 1.99 8.83
CA HIS A 101 -5.81 1.96 10.25
C HIS A 101 -6.89 0.91 10.51
N ARG A 102 -7.91 0.84 9.65
CA ARG A 102 -8.95 -0.20 9.76
C ARG A 102 -8.37 -1.61 9.64
N ILE A 103 -7.41 -1.85 8.76
CA ILE A 103 -6.75 -3.15 8.67
C ILE A 103 -6.01 -3.48 9.97
N GLU A 104 -5.28 -2.52 10.52
CA GLU A 104 -4.53 -2.69 11.78
C GLU A 104 -5.48 -2.99 12.95
N GLU A 105 -6.61 -2.30 13.04
CA GLU A 105 -7.64 -2.54 14.07
C GLU A 105 -8.28 -3.95 13.95
N GLU A 106 -8.61 -4.37 12.73
CA GLU A 106 -9.26 -5.68 12.50
C GLU A 106 -8.26 -6.84 12.58
N MET A 107 -6.96 -6.56 12.41
CA MET A 107 -5.90 -7.58 12.47
C MET A 107 -5.87 -8.28 13.82
N ASP A 108 -5.99 -7.54 14.91
CA ASP A 108 -5.98 -8.11 16.26
C ASP A 108 -7.14 -9.10 16.45
N SER A 109 -8.34 -8.73 15.99
CA SER A 109 -9.50 -9.62 16.03
C SER A 109 -9.29 -10.88 15.18
N LEU A 110 -8.65 -10.75 14.01
CA LEU A 110 -8.32 -11.89 13.17
C LEU A 110 -7.29 -12.82 13.85
N LEU A 111 -6.24 -12.25 14.45
CA LEU A 111 -5.20 -13.01 15.16
C LEU A 111 -5.76 -13.75 16.37
N ASP A 112 -6.67 -13.12 17.13
CA ASP A 112 -7.39 -13.75 18.23
C ASP A 112 -8.28 -14.91 17.75
N TRP A 113 -8.98 -14.71 16.62
CA TRP A 113 -9.79 -15.74 16.00
C TRP A 113 -8.93 -16.94 15.56
N VAL A 114 -7.81 -16.69 14.87
CA VAL A 114 -6.86 -17.75 14.43
C VAL A 114 -6.33 -18.53 15.64
N THR A 115 -5.95 -17.83 16.70
CA THR A 115 -5.43 -18.45 17.92
C THR A 115 -6.49 -19.34 18.59
N THR A 116 -7.74 -18.88 18.62
CA THR A 116 -8.87 -19.63 19.19
C THR A 116 -9.21 -20.89 18.38
N HIS A 117 -9.07 -20.82 17.05
CA HIS A 117 -9.45 -21.90 16.13
C HIS A 117 -8.26 -22.74 15.65
N GLN A 118 -7.10 -22.63 16.32
CA GLN A 118 -5.87 -23.32 15.89
C GLN A 118 -6.05 -24.83 15.68
N ALA A 119 -6.80 -25.51 16.55
CA ALA A 119 -7.06 -26.94 16.43
C ALA A 119 -8.03 -27.30 15.29
N GLU A 120 -8.92 -26.38 14.92
CA GLU A 120 -9.79 -26.56 13.74
C GLU A 120 -8.99 -26.37 12.46
N LEU A 121 -8.18 -25.31 12.39
CA LEU A 121 -7.29 -25.03 11.28
C LEU A 121 -6.31 -26.18 11.04
N ALA A 122 -5.68 -26.72 12.09
CA ALA A 122 -4.77 -27.85 11.98
C ALA A 122 -5.45 -29.12 11.41
N ARG A 123 -6.75 -29.33 11.65
CA ARG A 123 -7.48 -30.46 11.06
C ARG A 123 -7.77 -30.28 9.56
N LEU A 124 -7.75 -29.04 9.07
CA LEU A 124 -7.88 -28.76 7.63
C LEU A 124 -6.56 -29.06 6.89
N ASP A 125 -5.42 -28.94 7.56
CA ASP A 125 -4.12 -29.32 6.99
C ASP A 125 -4.02 -30.85 6.74
N ASP A 126 -4.72 -31.64 7.56
CA ASP A 126 -4.81 -33.11 7.42
C ASP A 126 -5.84 -33.56 6.36
N GLN A 127 -6.56 -32.63 5.73
CA GLN A 127 -7.55 -32.96 4.71
C GLN A 127 -6.84 -33.36 3.42
N PRO A 128 -7.08 -34.56 2.87
CA PRO A 128 -6.38 -35.00 1.67
C PRO A 128 -6.65 -34.02 0.54
N ALA A 129 -5.58 -33.62 -0.13
CA ALA A 129 -5.62 -32.75 -1.28
C ALA A 129 -6.70 -33.18 -2.27
N TYR A 130 -7.36 -32.22 -2.92
CA TYR A 130 -8.45 -32.54 -3.85
C TYR A 130 -7.92 -33.48 -4.94
N MET A 131 -8.44 -34.70 -4.98
CA MET A 131 -8.07 -35.71 -5.96
C MET A 131 -9.00 -35.58 -7.16
N ASP A 132 -8.44 -35.59 -8.37
CA ASP A 132 -9.24 -35.65 -9.58
C ASP A 132 -9.86 -37.06 -9.78
N ALA A 133 -10.58 -37.23 -10.90
CA ALA A 133 -11.22 -38.50 -11.26
C ALA A 133 -10.22 -39.64 -11.55
N PHE A 134 -8.93 -39.33 -11.68
CA PHE A 134 -7.84 -40.27 -11.94
C PHE A 134 -7.01 -40.55 -10.68
N GLY A 135 -7.34 -39.92 -9.56
CA GLY A 135 -6.67 -40.12 -8.27
C GLY A 135 -5.38 -39.31 -8.12
N GLU A 136 -5.16 -38.31 -8.97
CA GLU A 136 -4.04 -37.38 -8.87
C GLU A 136 -4.43 -36.16 -8.05
N SER A 137 -3.50 -35.71 -7.21
CA SER A 137 -3.72 -34.53 -6.38
C SER A 137 -3.64 -33.25 -7.22
N VAL A 138 -4.71 -32.47 -7.22
CA VAL A 138 -4.80 -31.22 -7.98
C VAL A 138 -4.22 -30.04 -7.20
N THR A 139 -4.01 -30.18 -5.88
CA THR A 139 -3.65 -29.06 -5.00
C THR A 139 -2.29 -29.21 -4.32
N THR A 140 -1.61 -30.36 -4.41
CA THR A 140 -0.20 -30.44 -4.03
C THR A 140 0.68 -29.85 -5.13
N PRO A 141 1.70 -29.04 -4.80
CA PRO A 141 2.73 -28.69 -5.77
C PRO A 141 3.36 -30.00 -6.26
N VAL A 142 3.29 -30.26 -7.55
CA VAL A 142 4.07 -31.32 -8.18
C VAL A 142 5.52 -30.88 -8.04
N ASP A 143 6.30 -31.57 -7.21
CA ASP A 143 7.72 -31.29 -6.98
C ASP A 143 8.59 -31.69 -8.19
N ASP A 144 7.97 -32.24 -9.24
CA ASP A 144 8.60 -32.54 -10.50
C ASP A 144 8.40 -31.38 -11.48
N GLU A 145 9.53 -30.90 -12.03
CA GLU A 145 9.58 -30.02 -13.18
C GLU A 145 8.57 -30.51 -14.22
N ILE A 146 7.49 -29.75 -14.42
CA ILE A 146 6.56 -30.00 -15.51
C ILE A 146 7.35 -29.74 -16.80
N GLU A 147 7.90 -30.81 -17.38
CA GLU A 147 8.37 -30.81 -18.76
C GLU A 147 7.12 -30.60 -19.63
N TYR A 148 6.87 -29.34 -19.98
CA TYR A 148 5.90 -29.00 -20.99
C TYR A 148 6.39 -29.58 -22.32
N ASP A 149 5.81 -30.70 -22.74
CA ASP A 149 6.05 -31.23 -24.07
C ASP A 149 5.39 -30.29 -25.08
N ASP A 150 6.23 -29.54 -25.82
CA ASP A 150 5.84 -28.51 -26.78
C ASP A 150 4.96 -29.06 -27.95
N GLU A 151 4.72 -30.37 -28.01
CA GLU A 151 4.06 -31.02 -29.14
C GLU A 151 2.52 -30.81 -29.17
N PHE A 152 1.89 -30.46 -28.03
CA PHE A 152 0.42 -30.34 -27.93
C PHE A 152 -0.16 -29.15 -28.74
N MET A 153 0.65 -28.15 -29.11
CA MET A 153 0.19 -26.98 -29.87
C MET A 153 0.27 -27.13 -31.40
N SER A 154 0.70 -28.28 -31.92
CA SER A 154 1.04 -28.40 -33.36
C SER A 154 0.01 -29.09 -34.25
N GLN A 155 -1.10 -29.64 -33.73
CA GLN A 155 -2.08 -30.36 -34.57
C GLN A 155 -3.51 -29.89 -34.38
N SER A 156 -3.80 -28.73 -34.96
CA SER A 156 -5.09 -28.50 -35.63
C SER A 156 -4.94 -27.46 -36.73
N GLY A 157 -4.08 -27.79 -37.71
CA GLY A 157 -4.19 -27.29 -39.07
C GLY A 157 -4.97 -28.31 -39.90
N GLY A 158 -6.18 -27.96 -40.35
CA GLY A 158 -6.88 -28.74 -41.37
C GLY A 158 -8.41 -28.73 -41.24
N GLY A 159 -9.06 -27.80 -41.94
CA GLY A 159 -10.48 -27.87 -42.27
C GLY A 159 -10.75 -27.08 -43.55
N PRO A 160 -11.44 -27.65 -44.57
CA PRO A 160 -11.19 -27.36 -45.99
C PRO A 160 -12.10 -26.26 -46.57
N GLY A 161 -11.63 -25.67 -47.68
CA GLY A 161 -12.41 -24.76 -48.51
C GLY A 161 -13.32 -25.47 -49.53
N ASP A 162 -14.29 -24.68 -50.01
CA ASP A 162 -15.12 -24.78 -51.22
C ASP A 162 -16.14 -25.94 -51.25
N ASP A 163 -17.36 -25.85 -51.78
CA ASP A 163 -18.27 -24.84 -52.36
C ASP A 163 -19.61 -25.61 -52.58
N ASP A 164 -20.69 -24.89 -52.93
CA ASP A 164 -21.88 -25.34 -53.71
C ASP A 164 -23.27 -25.03 -53.07
N GLY A 165 -23.84 -23.89 -53.50
CA GLY A 165 -24.99 -23.90 -54.42
C GLY A 165 -26.43 -24.08 -53.91
N SER A 166 -27.22 -23.00 -54.07
CA SER A 166 -28.68 -22.91 -54.38
C SER A 166 -29.69 -23.32 -53.28
N VAL A 167 -30.74 -22.57 -52.97
CA VAL A 167 -31.71 -21.78 -53.78
C VAL A 167 -32.10 -20.48 -53.07
#